data_AF-A0A961ZXK9-F1
#
_entry.id   AF-A0A961ZXK9-F1
#
_cell.length_a   1.000
_cell.length_b   1.000
_cell.length_c   1.000
_cell.angle_alpha   90.00
_cell.angle_beta   90.00
_cell.angle_gamma   90.00
#
_symmetry.space_group_name_H-M   'P 1'
#
loop_
_entity.id
_entity.type
_entity.pdbx_description
1 polymer ?
#
loop_
_entity_poly.entity_id
_entity_poly.type
_entity_poly.pdbx_seq_one_letter_code
_entity_poly.pdbx_strand_id
1 'polypeptide(L)'
;MREILEYRSSDTELEIVLDWPEAEGEDDWRTILLGRLNSSKADGLRPIEDHCRRIRSLALGKGPTSLEHVVAERRSHEELELFQAQPDELCRSAWTFLRHPKDFEDAEAFHAARQYRDFGKMYDSFEVNLETAERIDAGKIDEDALASLLTAKLELPSRVTIRSLDLPATRNHPASVMVIVRHGGPLSSVLNHKDNGVRSPIYFRPPNEATLIWTPAERTMEICGPAPRVRKRLGEGFAEIVLKADLSSKPLSWRRYDLSRFRKSLTLPLPAWDDVDVFAARLIEVELRLGNWARRLALRVTIDDDIEAVPAPSLRR
;
A
#
# COMPACT_ATOMS: atom_id res chain seq x y z
N MET A 1 18.35 -17.71 7.50
CA MET A 1 18.57 -17.89 6.05
C MET A 1 17.91 -19.17 5.54
N ARG A 2 18.24 -20.35 6.08
CA ARG A 2 17.59 -21.62 5.73
C ARG A 2 16.06 -21.55 5.77
N GLU A 3 15.49 -21.08 6.89
CA GLU A 3 14.04 -20.91 7.03
C GLU A 3 13.42 -20.01 5.95
N ILE A 4 14.13 -19.00 5.42
CA ILE A 4 13.63 -18.11 4.35
C ILE A 4 13.63 -18.84 3.00
N LEU A 5 14.64 -19.67 2.75
CA LEU A 5 14.79 -20.44 1.51
C LEU A 5 13.80 -21.62 1.47
N GLU A 6 13.46 -22.19 2.62
CA GLU A 6 12.46 -23.25 2.76
C GLU A 6 11.03 -22.69 2.91
N TYR A 7 10.87 -21.39 3.16
CA TYR A 7 9.57 -20.77 3.33
C TYR A 7 8.76 -20.80 2.04
N ARG A 8 7.53 -21.31 2.14
CA ARG A 8 6.54 -21.31 1.05
C ARG A 8 5.28 -20.61 1.53
N SER A 9 4.90 -19.57 0.81
CA SER A 9 3.67 -18.81 1.06
C SER A 9 2.41 -19.54 0.59
N SER A 10 2.57 -20.48 -0.36
CA SER A 10 1.48 -21.36 -0.82
C SER A 10 1.98 -22.68 -1.39
N ASP A 11 1.10 -23.68 -1.44
CA ASP A 11 1.39 -25.01 -2.01
C ASP A 11 1.71 -24.97 -3.52
N THR A 12 1.37 -23.87 -4.18
CA THR A 12 1.64 -23.64 -5.61
C THR A 12 2.97 -22.96 -5.88
N GLU A 13 3.61 -22.42 -4.84
CA GLU A 13 4.94 -21.81 -4.96
C GLU A 13 5.98 -22.88 -5.24
N LEU A 14 6.92 -22.62 -6.15
CA LEU A 14 7.96 -23.57 -6.52
C LEU A 14 8.84 -23.88 -5.31
N GLU A 15 9.02 -25.17 -5.04
CA GLU A 15 9.97 -25.62 -4.03
C GLU A 15 11.39 -25.46 -4.57
N ILE A 16 12.24 -24.79 -3.78
CA ILE A 16 13.67 -24.73 -4.09
C ILE A 16 14.32 -25.99 -3.54
N VAL A 17 14.62 -26.92 -4.46
CA VAL A 17 15.43 -28.09 -4.14
C VAL A 17 16.90 -27.65 -4.13
N LEU A 18 17.38 -27.33 -2.94
CA LEU A 18 18.78 -27.01 -2.71
C LEU A 18 19.46 -28.18 -1.99
N ASP A 19 20.59 -28.64 -2.51
CA ASP A 19 21.51 -29.43 -1.71
C ASP A 19 22.08 -28.51 -0.62
N TRP A 20 21.91 -28.86 0.66
CA TRP A 20 22.37 -28.04 1.78
C TRP A 20 23.84 -28.29 2.07
N PRO A 21 24.68 -27.26 2.33
CA PRO A 21 26.07 -27.50 2.64
C PRO A 21 26.20 -28.21 4.00
N GLU A 22 27.08 -29.22 4.06
CA GLU A 22 27.41 -29.96 5.29
C GLU A 22 28.65 -29.41 6.03
N ALA A 23 29.19 -28.26 5.58
CA ALA A 23 30.39 -27.66 6.16
C ALA A 23 30.16 -27.20 7.61
N GLU A 24 31.12 -27.52 8.50
CA GLU A 24 31.06 -27.16 9.93
C GLU A 24 31.42 -25.69 10.20
N GLY A 25 32.17 -25.04 9.30
CA GLY A 25 32.53 -23.63 9.42
C GLY A 25 31.51 -22.70 8.75
N GLU A 26 31.10 -21.63 9.44
CA GLU A 26 30.08 -20.68 8.96
C GLU A 26 30.44 -20.01 7.63
N ASP A 27 31.71 -19.59 7.46
CA ASP A 27 32.20 -18.95 6.25
C ASP A 27 32.26 -19.92 5.05
N ASP A 28 32.69 -21.16 5.29
CA ASP A 28 32.72 -22.21 4.27
C ASP A 28 31.31 -22.61 3.87
N TRP A 29 30.42 -22.77 4.85
CA TRP A 29 29.00 -23.04 4.63
C TRP A 29 28.36 -21.96 3.75
N ARG A 30 28.60 -20.68 4.08
CA ARG A 30 28.09 -19.53 3.34
C ARG A 30 28.63 -19.49 1.92
N THR A 31 29.93 -19.74 1.74
CA THR A 31 30.58 -19.73 0.43
C THR A 31 30.03 -20.82 -0.48
N ILE A 32 29.86 -22.04 0.04
CA ILE A 32 29.28 -23.17 -0.70
C ILE A 32 27.83 -22.87 -1.06
N LEU A 33 27.03 -22.37 -0.13
CA LEU A 33 25.64 -22.00 -0.38
C LEU A 33 25.53 -20.95 -1.49
N LEU A 34 26.33 -19.88 -1.42
CA LEU A 34 26.32 -18.83 -2.44
C LEU A 34 26.74 -19.37 -3.80
N GLY A 35 27.74 -20.27 -3.86
CA GLY A 35 28.11 -20.97 -5.09
C GLY A 35 26.95 -21.76 -5.70
N ARG A 36 26.21 -22.52 -4.87
CA ARG A 36 25.04 -23.30 -5.28
C ARG A 36 23.91 -22.40 -5.79
N LEU A 37 23.60 -21.33 -5.07
CA LEU A 37 22.59 -20.34 -5.49
C LEU A 37 22.99 -19.69 -6.81
N ASN A 38 24.24 -19.23 -6.96
CA ASN A 38 24.71 -18.61 -8.20
C ASN A 38 24.70 -19.55 -9.41
N SER A 39 24.83 -20.86 -9.19
CA SER A 39 24.72 -21.87 -10.25
C SER A 39 23.28 -22.25 -10.62
N SER A 40 22.30 -21.82 -9.82
CA SER A 40 20.89 -22.16 -10.01
C SER A 40 20.24 -21.27 -11.09
N LYS A 41 19.20 -21.77 -11.75
CA LYS A 41 18.47 -21.00 -12.77
C LYS A 41 17.73 -19.83 -12.13
N ALA A 42 17.85 -18.64 -12.74
CA ALA A 42 17.22 -17.40 -12.25
C ALA A 42 15.71 -17.54 -12.00
N ASP A 43 14.97 -18.20 -12.90
CA ASP A 43 13.52 -18.40 -12.74
C ASP A 43 13.15 -19.20 -11.48
N GLY A 44 14.01 -20.12 -11.05
CA GLY A 44 13.80 -20.91 -9.83
C GLY A 44 14.11 -20.12 -8.54
N LEU A 45 14.93 -19.07 -8.63
CA LEU A 45 15.30 -18.23 -7.48
C LEU A 45 14.38 -17.03 -7.29
N ARG A 46 13.56 -16.71 -8.29
CA ARG A 46 12.68 -15.54 -8.29
C ARG A 46 11.77 -15.45 -7.05
N PRO A 47 11.15 -16.53 -6.54
CA PRO A 47 10.35 -16.45 -5.31
C PRO A 47 11.19 -16.03 -4.09
N ILE A 48 12.42 -16.57 -3.97
CA ILE A 48 13.35 -16.18 -2.90
C ILE A 48 13.76 -14.72 -3.03
N GLU A 49 14.06 -14.26 -4.25
CA GLU A 49 14.40 -12.86 -4.49
C GLU A 49 13.25 -11.94 -4.09
N ASP A 50 12.01 -12.32 -4.38
CA ASP A 50 10.81 -11.58 -4.00
C ASP A 50 10.64 -11.56 -2.47
N HIS A 51 10.81 -12.68 -1.76
CA HIS A 51 10.82 -12.73 -0.30
C HIS A 51 11.92 -11.84 0.31
N CYS A 52 13.15 -11.97 -0.18
CA CYS A 52 14.28 -11.15 0.27
C CYS A 52 14.03 -9.65 0.03
N ARG A 53 13.41 -9.28 -1.10
CA ARG A 53 13.07 -7.88 -1.40
C ARG A 53 12.04 -7.34 -0.42
N ARG A 54 10.99 -8.11 -0.13
CA ARG A 54 9.95 -7.75 0.86
C ARG A 54 10.56 -7.56 2.24
N ILE A 55 11.32 -8.54 2.73
CA ILE A 55 12.03 -8.48 4.02
C ILE A 55 12.94 -7.24 4.08
N ARG A 56 13.75 -7.02 3.04
CA ARG A 56 14.64 -5.87 2.98
C ARG A 56 13.90 -4.53 2.94
N SER A 57 12.72 -4.47 2.31
CA SER A 57 11.91 -3.25 2.24
C SER A 57 11.42 -2.80 3.62
N LEU A 58 11.08 -3.74 4.51
CA LEU A 58 10.68 -3.41 5.88
C LEU A 58 11.85 -3.30 6.86
N ALA A 59 13.06 -3.64 6.43
CA ALA A 59 14.29 -3.49 7.21
C ALA A 59 15.04 -2.17 6.95
N LEU A 60 14.53 -1.28 6.08
CA LEU A 60 15.23 -0.06 5.66
C LEU A 60 14.31 1.16 5.70
N GLY A 61 14.90 2.35 5.87
CA GLY A 61 14.20 3.63 5.79
C GLY A 61 13.08 3.75 6.84
N LYS A 62 11.84 4.00 6.40
CA LYS A 62 10.65 4.05 7.27
C LYS A 62 10.00 2.66 7.48
N GLY A 63 10.58 1.59 6.94
CA GLY A 63 10.10 0.21 7.07
C GLY A 63 10.08 -0.28 8.53
N PRO A 64 11.19 -0.15 9.28
CA PRO A 64 11.28 -0.62 10.66
C PRO A 64 10.20 0.00 11.55
N THR A 65 9.96 1.30 11.44
CA THR A 65 8.92 1.99 12.21
C THR A 65 7.50 1.48 11.90
N SER A 66 7.22 1.07 10.66
CA SER A 66 5.92 0.47 10.32
C SER A 66 5.80 -0.94 10.91
N LEU A 67 6.87 -1.74 10.84
CA LEU A 67 6.91 -3.10 11.37
C LEU A 67 6.78 -3.12 12.90
N GLU A 68 7.57 -2.31 13.60
CA GLU A 68 7.56 -2.18 15.05
C GLU A 68 6.18 -1.76 15.56
N HIS A 69 5.54 -0.80 14.88
CA HIS A 69 4.21 -0.35 15.22
C HIS A 69 3.18 -1.50 15.14
N VAL A 70 3.16 -2.23 14.03
CA VAL A 70 2.20 -3.34 13.83
C VAL A 70 2.45 -4.46 14.83
N VAL A 71 3.71 -4.81 15.11
CA VAL A 71 4.07 -5.84 16.09
C VAL A 71 3.63 -5.39 17.49
N ALA A 72 3.96 -4.17 17.91
CA ALA A 72 3.58 -3.65 19.23
C ALA A 72 2.06 -3.56 19.44
N GLU A 73 1.30 -3.28 18.39
CA GLU A 73 -0.16 -3.20 18.46
C GLU A 73 -0.83 -4.58 18.56
N ARG A 74 -0.21 -5.64 18.03
CA ARG A 74 -0.89 -6.92 17.76
C ARG A 74 -0.34 -8.13 18.48
N ARG A 75 0.89 -8.04 18.96
CA ARG A 75 1.57 -9.14 19.61
C ARG A 75 1.49 -9.00 21.12
N SER A 76 1.59 -10.14 21.80
CA SER A 76 1.74 -10.16 23.24
C SER A 76 3.05 -9.47 23.68
N HIS A 77 3.15 -9.12 24.96
CA HIS A 77 4.38 -8.55 25.50
C HIS A 77 5.58 -9.50 25.31
N GLU A 78 5.38 -10.80 25.53
CA GLU A 78 6.41 -11.83 25.34
C GLU A 78 6.90 -11.91 23.87
N GLU A 79 5.97 -11.89 22.91
CA GLU A 79 6.32 -11.85 21.48
C GLU A 79 7.04 -10.55 21.09
N LEU A 80 6.67 -9.42 21.71
CA LEU A 80 7.35 -8.15 21.48
C LEU A 80 8.79 -8.17 22.02
N GLU A 81 9.03 -8.80 23.17
CA GLU A 81 10.39 -9.01 23.70
C GLU A 81 11.23 -9.89 22.77
N LEU A 82 10.66 -10.98 22.25
CA LEU A 82 11.33 -11.85 21.28
C LEU A 82 11.67 -11.12 19.97
N PHE A 83 10.76 -10.26 19.51
CA PHE A 83 10.98 -9.39 18.36
C PHE A 83 12.10 -8.37 18.65
N GLN A 84 12.10 -7.72 19.81
CA GLN A 84 13.12 -6.73 20.18
C GLN A 84 14.50 -7.36 20.40
N ALA A 85 14.54 -8.62 20.85
CA ALA A 85 15.76 -9.40 21.02
C ALA A 85 16.43 -9.81 19.70
N GLN A 86 15.77 -9.62 18.55
CA GLN A 86 16.41 -9.85 17.26
C GLN A 86 17.58 -8.86 17.05
N PRO A 87 18.73 -9.31 16.51
CA PRO A 87 19.97 -8.52 16.49
C PRO A 87 19.89 -7.16 15.79
N ASP A 88 19.15 -7.08 14.68
CA ASP A 88 19.03 -5.87 13.86
C ASP A 88 17.66 -5.80 13.15
N GLU A 89 17.44 -4.71 12.41
CA GLU A 89 16.20 -4.44 11.65
C GLU A 89 15.90 -5.51 10.59
N LEU A 90 16.95 -6.10 10.00
CA LEU A 90 16.80 -7.15 9.00
C LEU A 90 16.33 -8.45 9.65
N CYS A 91 16.91 -8.82 10.80
CA CYS A 91 16.49 -9.95 11.60
C CYS A 91 15.06 -9.78 12.12
N ARG A 92 14.68 -8.57 12.57
CA ARG A 92 13.30 -8.23 12.97
C ARG A 92 12.32 -8.45 11.82
N SER A 93 12.64 -7.92 10.65
CA SER A 93 11.84 -8.07 9.44
C SER A 93 11.69 -9.54 9.01
N ALA A 94 12.80 -10.28 9.00
CA ALA A 94 12.78 -11.71 8.67
C ALA A 94 12.01 -12.54 9.70
N TRP A 95 12.15 -12.24 10.99
CA TRP A 95 11.43 -12.91 12.06
C TRP A 95 9.92 -12.73 11.91
N THR A 96 9.45 -11.49 11.69
CA THR A 96 8.02 -11.22 11.49
C THR A 96 7.51 -11.86 10.21
N PHE A 97 8.29 -11.85 9.12
CA PHE A 97 7.94 -12.51 7.87
C PHE A 97 7.68 -14.02 8.07
N LEU A 98 8.57 -14.69 8.80
CA LEU A 98 8.50 -16.14 9.01
C LEU A 98 7.44 -16.55 10.05
N ARG A 99 7.32 -15.81 11.16
CA ARG A 99 6.48 -16.20 12.30
C ARG A 99 5.08 -15.59 12.23
N HIS A 100 4.95 -14.40 11.67
CA HIS A 100 3.70 -13.62 11.65
C HIS A 100 3.43 -13.01 10.26
N PRO A 101 3.28 -13.83 9.20
CA PRO A 101 3.19 -13.35 7.82
C PRO A 101 2.06 -12.34 7.59
N LYS A 102 0.92 -12.50 8.26
CA LYS A 102 -0.20 -11.54 8.16
C LYS A 102 0.15 -10.16 8.71
N ASP A 103 0.89 -10.10 9.80
CA ASP A 103 1.30 -8.82 10.39
C ASP A 103 2.44 -8.20 9.60
N PHE A 104 3.30 -9.02 8.98
CA PHE A 104 4.25 -8.55 7.99
C PHE A 104 3.55 -7.87 6.80
N GLU A 105 2.52 -8.49 6.23
CA GLU A 105 1.71 -7.90 5.15
C GLU A 105 1.02 -6.59 5.58
N ASP A 106 0.57 -6.49 6.84
CA ASP A 106 -0.01 -5.26 7.36
C ASP A 106 1.02 -4.15 7.55
N ALA A 107 2.25 -4.49 7.95
CA ALA A 107 3.36 -3.56 7.99
C ALA A 107 3.76 -3.08 6.58
N GLU A 108 3.71 -3.95 5.57
CA GLU A 108 3.89 -3.56 4.16
C GLU A 108 2.82 -2.57 3.71
N ALA A 109 1.55 -2.87 3.99
CA ALA A 109 0.43 -1.99 3.66
C ALA A 109 0.56 -0.63 4.37
N PHE A 110 0.95 -0.63 5.64
CA PHE A 110 1.18 0.59 6.40
C PHE A 110 2.36 1.41 5.85
N HIS A 111 3.47 0.73 5.54
CA HIS A 111 4.63 1.37 4.94
C HIS A 111 4.29 2.00 3.57
N ALA A 112 3.55 1.29 2.72
CA ALA A 112 3.09 1.80 1.44
C ALA A 112 2.12 3.00 1.61
N ALA A 113 1.19 2.92 2.56
CA ALA A 113 0.23 4.01 2.81
C ALA A 113 0.91 5.30 3.27
N ARG A 114 1.97 5.21 4.09
CA ARG A 114 2.82 6.36 4.43
C ARG A 114 3.48 6.97 3.19
N GLN A 115 4.02 6.14 2.30
CA GLN A 115 4.59 6.63 1.04
C GLN A 115 3.52 7.32 0.16
N TYR A 116 2.29 6.79 0.10
CA TYR A 116 1.22 7.44 -0.66
C TYR A 116 0.83 8.81 -0.09
N ARG A 117 0.77 8.95 1.24
CA ARG A 117 0.57 10.24 1.91
C ARG A 117 1.71 11.22 1.64
N ASP A 118 2.96 10.74 1.63
CA ASP A 118 4.15 11.55 1.36
C ASP A 118 4.26 11.97 -0.13
N PHE A 119 3.82 11.13 -1.08
CA PHE A 119 4.04 11.34 -2.53
C PHE A 119 2.77 11.70 -3.35
N GLY A 120 1.57 11.62 -2.77
CA GLY A 120 0.31 12.08 -3.38
C GLY A 120 -0.22 11.29 -4.58
N LYS A 121 0.25 10.06 -4.84
CA LYS A 121 -0.18 9.22 -5.98
C LYS A 121 -1.15 8.11 -5.55
N MET A 122 -2.16 7.81 -6.39
CA MET A 122 -3.21 6.79 -6.18
C MET A 122 -4.09 7.02 -4.94
N TYR A 123 -4.73 8.18 -4.89
CA TYR A 123 -5.35 8.72 -3.70
C TYR A 123 -6.69 9.39 -4.07
N ASP A 124 -7.79 8.93 -3.47
CA ASP A 124 -9.02 9.73 -3.38
C ASP A 124 -9.18 10.18 -1.94
N SER A 125 -9.54 11.44 -1.73
CA SER A 125 -9.90 11.97 -0.42
C SER A 125 -11.35 12.39 -0.41
N PHE A 126 -12.06 12.03 0.66
CA PHE A 126 -13.46 12.35 0.87
C PHE A 126 -13.61 13.08 2.20
N GLU A 127 -14.37 14.17 2.18
CA GLU A 127 -14.83 14.82 3.40
C GLU A 127 -16.12 14.16 3.86
N VAL A 128 -16.21 13.83 5.15
CA VAL A 128 -17.42 13.28 5.74
C VAL A 128 -18.08 14.34 6.61
N ASN A 129 -19.30 14.74 6.22
CA ASN A 129 -20.08 15.72 6.95
C ASN A 129 -20.75 15.06 8.16
N LEU A 130 -20.00 14.96 9.26
CA LEU A 130 -20.50 14.53 10.58
C LEU A 130 -20.66 15.74 11.49
N GLU A 131 -21.70 15.76 12.34
CA GLU A 131 -21.87 16.81 13.36
C GLU A 131 -20.71 16.75 14.38
N THR A 132 -20.37 15.54 14.81
CA THR A 132 -19.19 15.21 15.62
C THR A 132 -18.36 14.11 14.95
N ALA A 133 -17.03 14.23 14.99
CA ALA A 133 -16.12 13.20 14.51
C ALA A 133 -15.31 12.68 15.69
N GLU A 134 -15.94 11.80 16.48
CA GLU A 134 -15.25 11.13 17.57
C GLU A 134 -14.12 10.25 17.02
N ARG A 135 -13.08 10.09 17.84
CA ARG A 135 -12.00 9.14 17.53
C ARG A 135 -12.56 7.73 17.58
N ILE A 136 -12.33 6.99 16.50
CA ILE A 136 -12.66 5.57 16.40
C ILE A 136 -11.34 4.81 16.45
N ASP A 137 -11.19 3.98 17.48
CA ASP A 137 -10.05 3.09 17.64
C ASP A 137 -10.22 1.86 16.75
N ALA A 138 -9.13 1.32 16.22
CA ALA A 138 -9.13 0.15 15.34
C ALA A 138 -9.95 -1.02 15.94
N GLY A 139 -9.73 -1.33 17.22
CA GLY A 139 -10.43 -2.42 17.93
C GLY A 139 -11.94 -2.24 18.10
N LYS A 140 -12.50 -1.06 17.79
CA LYS A 140 -13.95 -0.81 17.80
C LYS A 140 -14.61 -0.93 16.43
N ILE A 141 -13.82 -1.14 15.37
CA ILE A 141 -14.33 -1.34 14.02
C ILE A 141 -14.91 -2.75 13.92
N ASP A 142 -16.19 -2.86 13.55
CA ASP A 142 -16.80 -4.13 13.20
C ASP A 142 -16.30 -4.59 11.82
N GLU A 143 -15.12 -5.22 11.82
CA GLU A 143 -14.44 -5.72 10.63
C GLU A 143 -15.30 -6.75 9.88
N ASP A 144 -16.09 -7.54 10.61
CA ASP A 144 -16.95 -8.58 10.02
C ASP A 144 -18.14 -8.00 9.26
N ALA A 145 -18.83 -7.01 9.85
CA ALA A 145 -19.92 -6.30 9.20
C ALA A 145 -19.42 -5.50 7.99
N LEU A 146 -18.29 -4.79 8.14
CA LEU A 146 -17.70 -4.05 7.03
C LEU A 146 -17.26 -5.01 5.91
N ALA A 147 -16.69 -6.17 6.25
CA ALA A 147 -16.31 -7.17 5.26
C ALA A 147 -17.52 -7.72 4.50
N SER A 148 -18.62 -8.00 5.22
CA SER A 148 -19.86 -8.50 4.62
C SER A 148 -20.46 -7.46 3.65
N LEU A 149 -20.52 -6.20 4.08
CA LEU A 149 -21.03 -5.10 3.25
C LEU A 149 -20.17 -4.91 1.99
N LEU A 150 -18.84 -4.84 2.13
CA LEU A 150 -17.94 -4.60 1.01
C LEU A 150 -17.93 -5.78 0.02
N THR A 151 -18.01 -7.01 0.51
CA THR A 151 -18.14 -8.20 -0.35
C THR A 151 -19.37 -8.08 -1.25
N ALA A 152 -20.51 -7.67 -0.68
CA ALA A 152 -21.74 -7.44 -1.44
C ALA A 152 -21.63 -6.25 -2.40
N LYS A 153 -21.16 -5.08 -1.94
CA LYS A 153 -21.08 -3.85 -2.77
C LYS A 153 -20.07 -3.95 -3.93
N LEU A 154 -19.03 -4.74 -3.75
CA LEU A 154 -18.01 -5.00 -4.78
C LEU A 154 -18.35 -6.22 -5.65
N GLU A 155 -19.45 -6.93 -5.37
CA GLU A 155 -19.90 -8.12 -6.10
C GLU A 155 -18.79 -9.20 -6.17
N LEU A 156 -18.10 -9.40 -5.04
CA LEU A 156 -16.94 -10.27 -5.01
C LEU A 156 -17.33 -11.74 -4.77
N PRO A 157 -16.66 -12.69 -5.44
CA PRO A 157 -16.96 -14.11 -5.32
C PRO A 157 -16.46 -14.74 -4.01
N SER A 158 -15.56 -14.04 -3.32
CA SER A 158 -15.00 -14.44 -2.02
C SER A 158 -15.10 -13.27 -1.06
N ARG A 159 -15.27 -13.58 0.22
CA ARG A 159 -15.33 -12.58 1.27
C ARG A 159 -14.03 -11.75 1.31
N VAL A 160 -14.16 -10.44 1.47
CA VAL A 160 -13.01 -9.57 1.71
C VAL A 160 -12.44 -9.83 3.10
N THR A 161 -11.14 -9.69 3.26
CA THR A 161 -10.48 -9.66 4.57
C THR A 161 -10.26 -8.20 4.95
N ILE A 162 -10.61 -7.86 6.19
CA ILE A 162 -10.39 -6.53 6.75
C ILE A 162 -9.45 -6.68 7.94
N ARG A 163 -8.50 -5.76 8.06
CA ARG A 163 -7.62 -5.61 9.22
C ARG A 163 -7.44 -4.12 9.49
N SER A 164 -7.66 -3.71 10.72
CA SER A 164 -7.55 -2.31 11.15
C SER A 164 -6.32 -2.09 12.04
N LEU A 165 -5.80 -0.86 12.01
CA LEU A 165 -4.61 -0.42 12.77
C LEU A 165 -4.78 1.02 13.23
N ASP A 166 -4.46 1.31 14.48
CA ASP A 166 -4.42 2.68 14.99
C ASP A 166 -3.13 3.36 14.55
N LEU A 167 -3.24 4.53 13.92
CA LEU A 167 -2.09 5.32 13.51
C LEU A 167 -1.83 6.44 14.53
N PRO A 168 -0.66 6.45 15.21
CA PRO A 168 -0.34 7.49 16.17
C PRO A 168 -0.14 8.82 15.46
N ALA A 169 -0.39 9.92 16.19
CA ALA A 169 -0.10 11.25 15.70
C ALA A 169 1.40 11.41 15.43
N THR A 170 1.72 12.10 14.33
CA THR A 170 3.06 12.48 13.93
C THR A 170 3.13 14.01 13.76
N ARG A 171 4.32 14.56 13.50
CA ARG A 171 4.48 16.00 13.21
C ARG A 171 3.58 16.47 12.05
N ASN A 172 3.39 15.62 11.04
CA ASN A 172 2.71 16.00 9.79
C ASN A 172 1.27 15.48 9.69
N HIS A 173 0.90 14.48 10.49
CA HIS A 173 -0.41 13.83 10.40
C HIS A 173 -1.01 13.63 11.80
N PRO A 174 -2.26 14.06 12.04
CA PRO A 174 -2.97 13.75 13.28
C PRO A 174 -3.14 12.24 13.48
N ALA A 175 -3.56 11.86 14.69
CA ALA A 175 -3.94 10.47 14.95
C ALA A 175 -5.08 10.05 14.01
N SER A 176 -4.96 8.86 13.44
CA SER A 176 -5.90 8.31 12.46
C SER A 176 -6.15 6.83 12.75
N VAL A 177 -7.13 6.24 12.08
CA VAL A 177 -7.28 4.78 12.00
C VAL A 177 -7.14 4.34 10.55
N MET A 178 -6.35 3.30 10.32
CA MET A 178 -6.17 2.67 9.01
C MET A 178 -6.98 1.38 8.93
N VAL A 179 -7.60 1.15 7.77
CA VAL A 179 -8.30 -0.07 7.41
C VAL A 179 -7.67 -0.63 6.15
N ILE A 180 -7.17 -1.86 6.22
CA ILE A 180 -6.61 -2.60 5.10
C ILE A 180 -7.66 -3.59 4.60
N VAL A 181 -7.98 -3.54 3.32
CA VAL A 181 -8.97 -4.41 2.68
C VAL A 181 -8.28 -5.24 1.62
N ARG A 182 -8.30 -6.57 1.79
CA ARG A 182 -7.72 -7.54 0.85
C ARG A 182 -8.79 -8.42 0.25
N HIS A 183 -8.72 -8.63 -1.07
CA HIS A 183 -9.64 -9.54 -1.76
C HIS A 183 -9.04 -10.13 -3.02
N GLY A 184 -9.54 -11.28 -3.44
CA GLY A 184 -9.21 -11.86 -4.74
C GLY A 184 -9.82 -11.03 -5.88
N GLY A 185 -9.03 -10.79 -6.93
CA GLY A 185 -9.51 -10.25 -8.18
C GLY A 185 -10.35 -11.24 -9.01
N PRO A 186 -10.66 -10.88 -10.26
CA PRO A 186 -11.29 -11.78 -11.22
C PRO A 186 -10.51 -13.10 -11.36
N LEU A 187 -11.21 -14.19 -11.66
CA LEU A 187 -10.56 -15.48 -11.88
C LEU A 187 -9.70 -15.36 -13.14
N SER A 188 -8.41 -15.59 -12.98
CA SER A 188 -7.43 -15.58 -14.05
C SER A 188 -6.85 -16.97 -14.23
N SER A 189 -6.21 -17.19 -15.36
CA SER A 189 -5.44 -18.40 -15.58
C SER A 189 -4.19 -18.15 -16.41
N VAL A 190 -3.17 -18.94 -16.14
CA VAL A 190 -1.97 -19.04 -16.95
C VAL A 190 -1.78 -20.49 -17.38
N LEU A 191 -1.28 -20.71 -18.58
CA LEU A 191 -0.91 -22.05 -19.03
C LEU A 191 0.45 -22.40 -18.44
N ASN A 192 0.47 -23.41 -17.58
CA ASN A 192 1.72 -23.98 -17.09
C ASN A 192 2.20 -25.07 -18.05
N HIS A 193 3.45 -24.98 -18.47
CA HIS A 193 4.11 -26.00 -19.28
C HIS A 193 4.87 -26.94 -18.34
N LYS A 194 4.41 -28.19 -18.23
CA LYS A 194 5.09 -29.20 -17.42
C LYS A 194 6.26 -29.80 -18.19
N ASP A 195 7.26 -30.31 -17.48
CA ASP A 195 8.47 -30.90 -18.08
C ASP A 195 8.20 -32.10 -19.02
N ASN A 196 7.02 -32.72 -18.89
CA ASN A 196 6.55 -33.78 -19.79
C ASN A 196 5.88 -33.27 -21.09
N GLY A 197 5.97 -31.97 -21.38
CA GLY A 197 5.39 -31.34 -22.58
C GLY A 197 3.89 -31.04 -22.49
N VAL A 198 3.23 -31.42 -21.39
CA VAL A 198 1.79 -31.17 -21.19
C VAL A 198 1.56 -29.74 -20.73
N ARG A 199 0.60 -29.07 -21.37
CA ARG A 199 0.10 -27.75 -20.94
C ARG A 199 -1.16 -27.93 -20.11
N SER A 200 -1.18 -27.37 -18.92
CA SER A 200 -2.38 -27.35 -18.06
C SER A 200 -2.61 -25.96 -17.50
N PRO A 201 -3.87 -25.48 -17.46
CA PRO A 201 -4.17 -24.19 -16.86
C PRO A 201 -3.98 -24.23 -15.33
N ILE A 202 -3.34 -23.20 -14.79
CA ILE A 202 -3.38 -22.86 -13.38
C ILE A 202 -4.38 -21.72 -13.22
N TYR A 203 -5.43 -21.95 -12.44
CA TYR A 203 -6.42 -20.92 -12.11
C TYR A 203 -6.06 -20.24 -10.80
N PHE A 204 -6.11 -18.92 -10.77
CA PHE A 204 -5.82 -18.14 -9.57
C PHE A 204 -6.62 -16.83 -9.57
N ARG A 205 -6.70 -16.18 -8.41
CA ARG A 205 -7.25 -14.83 -8.27
C ARG A 205 -6.12 -13.90 -7.83
N PRO A 206 -5.74 -12.88 -8.62
CA PRO A 206 -4.72 -11.93 -8.21
C PRO A 206 -5.09 -11.27 -6.87
N PRO A 207 -4.16 -11.13 -5.93
CA PRO A 207 -4.43 -10.41 -4.70
C PRO A 207 -4.62 -8.91 -5.01
N ASN A 208 -5.73 -8.34 -4.56
CA ASN A 208 -5.96 -6.91 -4.58
C ASN A 208 -5.98 -6.39 -3.14
N GLU A 209 -5.40 -5.21 -2.96
CA GLU A 209 -5.37 -4.49 -1.70
C GLU A 209 -5.83 -3.05 -1.90
N ALA A 210 -6.59 -2.54 -0.93
CA ALA A 210 -6.88 -1.13 -0.78
C ALA A 210 -6.72 -0.76 0.70
N THR A 211 -6.17 0.43 0.96
CA THR A 211 -6.05 0.99 2.31
C THR A 211 -6.92 2.25 2.41
N LEU A 212 -7.66 2.38 3.50
CA LEU A 212 -8.40 3.58 3.87
C LEU A 212 -7.80 4.11 5.17
N ILE A 213 -7.60 5.42 5.25
CA ILE A 213 -7.22 6.08 6.49
C ILE A 213 -8.25 7.14 6.83
N TRP A 214 -8.83 7.04 8.01
CA TRP A 214 -9.76 8.01 8.57
C TRP A 214 -9.04 8.89 9.59
N THR A 215 -9.07 10.21 9.37
CA THR A 215 -8.50 11.21 10.27
C THR A 215 -9.62 12.01 10.91
N PRO A 216 -10.05 11.68 12.15
CA PRO A 216 -11.19 12.33 12.81
C PRO A 216 -11.03 13.86 12.95
N ALA A 217 -9.81 14.32 13.27
CA ALA A 217 -9.50 15.75 13.45
C ALA A 217 -9.76 16.58 12.18
N GLU A 218 -9.57 15.99 11.01
CA GLU A 218 -9.79 16.63 9.71
C GLU A 218 -11.14 16.27 9.09
N ARG A 219 -11.83 15.24 9.64
CA ARG A 219 -13.06 14.64 9.08
C ARG A 219 -12.87 14.15 7.64
N THR A 220 -11.67 13.68 7.35
CA THR A 220 -11.28 13.23 6.01
C THR A 220 -10.99 11.74 6.00
N MET A 221 -11.51 11.06 4.98
CA MET A 221 -11.07 9.72 4.58
C MET A 221 -10.12 9.84 3.41
N GLU A 222 -9.02 9.14 3.48
CA GLU A 222 -8.00 9.02 2.44
C GLU A 222 -7.97 7.57 1.99
N ILE A 223 -8.11 7.30 0.69
CA ILE A 223 -8.22 5.94 0.20
C ILE A 223 -7.21 5.69 -0.91
N CYS A 224 -6.36 4.69 -0.70
CA CYS A 224 -5.41 4.18 -1.67
C CYS A 224 -5.88 2.83 -2.18
N GLY A 225 -5.89 2.66 -3.50
CA GLY A 225 -6.32 1.40 -4.11
C GLY A 225 -6.34 1.48 -5.63
N PRO A 226 -6.28 0.33 -6.31
CA PRO A 226 -5.99 0.26 -7.74
C PRO A 226 -7.10 0.82 -8.63
N ALA A 227 -8.37 0.75 -8.19
CA ALA A 227 -9.53 1.12 -9.00
C ALA A 227 -10.41 2.18 -8.31
N PRO A 228 -10.87 3.23 -9.03
CA PRO A 228 -11.79 4.23 -8.47
C PRO A 228 -13.10 3.64 -7.91
N ARG A 229 -13.63 2.58 -8.54
CA ARG A 229 -14.81 1.86 -8.04
C ARG A 229 -14.55 1.27 -6.65
N VAL A 230 -13.39 0.65 -6.45
CA VAL A 230 -13.00 0.07 -5.15
C VAL A 230 -12.90 1.16 -4.10
N ARG A 231 -12.18 2.26 -4.41
CA ARG A 231 -12.00 3.37 -3.46
C ARG A 231 -13.33 4.01 -3.05
N LYS A 232 -14.21 4.30 -4.01
CA LYS A 232 -15.55 4.85 -3.73
C LYS A 232 -16.38 3.90 -2.86
N ARG A 233 -16.45 2.61 -3.19
CA ARG A 233 -17.24 1.63 -2.41
C ARG A 233 -16.68 1.41 -1.02
N LEU A 234 -15.35 1.42 -0.87
CA LEU A 234 -14.68 1.37 0.42
C LEU A 234 -15.04 2.57 1.28
N GLY A 235 -14.94 3.79 0.74
CA GLY A 235 -15.34 5.01 1.44
C GLY A 235 -16.81 4.98 1.87
N GLU A 236 -17.73 4.62 0.96
CA GLU A 236 -19.15 4.49 1.25
C GLU A 236 -19.41 3.44 2.34
N GLY A 237 -18.80 2.26 2.24
CA GLY A 237 -18.97 1.20 3.22
C GLY A 237 -18.44 1.56 4.61
N PHE A 238 -17.28 2.21 4.67
CA PHE A 238 -16.71 2.69 5.93
C PHE A 238 -17.59 3.78 6.56
N ALA A 239 -18.02 4.77 5.79
CA ALA A 239 -18.89 5.83 6.29
C ALA A 239 -20.23 5.27 6.83
N GLU A 240 -20.81 4.27 6.16
CA GLU A 240 -22.06 3.63 6.58
C GLU A 240 -21.89 2.77 7.85
N ILE A 241 -20.90 1.86 7.87
CA ILE A 241 -20.75 0.88 8.95
C ILE A 241 -20.04 1.47 10.16
N VAL A 242 -18.98 2.24 9.93
CA VAL A 242 -18.07 2.70 10.98
C VAL A 242 -18.49 4.08 11.48
N LEU A 243 -18.75 5.03 10.56
CA LEU A 243 -19.13 6.39 10.93
C LEU A 243 -20.64 6.58 11.15
N LYS A 244 -21.46 5.57 10.83
CA LYS A 244 -22.94 5.63 10.86
C LYS A 244 -23.51 6.85 10.10
N ALA A 245 -22.81 7.26 9.04
CA ALA A 245 -23.18 8.42 8.24
C ALA A 245 -24.36 8.09 7.32
N ASP A 246 -25.33 9.00 7.25
CA ASP A 246 -26.43 8.89 6.29
C ASP A 246 -25.98 9.39 4.90
N LEU A 247 -25.53 8.45 4.08
CA LEU A 247 -25.12 8.71 2.70
C LEU A 247 -26.29 9.00 1.75
N SER A 248 -27.53 8.74 2.16
CA SER A 248 -28.72 8.98 1.32
C SER A 248 -29.08 10.47 1.27
N SER A 249 -28.94 11.18 2.40
CA SER A 249 -29.14 12.63 2.48
C SER A 249 -27.89 13.43 2.12
N LYS A 250 -26.68 12.90 2.41
CA LYS A 250 -25.40 13.57 2.13
C LYS A 250 -24.37 12.58 1.56
N PRO A 251 -24.25 12.45 0.23
CA PRO A 251 -23.25 11.57 -0.37
C PRO A 251 -21.83 12.07 -0.08
N LEU A 252 -20.86 11.15 -0.06
CA LEU A 252 -19.45 11.49 0.10
C LEU A 252 -19.00 12.48 -0.97
N SER A 253 -18.62 13.68 -0.55
CA SER A 253 -18.02 14.68 -1.42
C SER A 253 -16.52 14.44 -1.51
N TRP A 254 -16.00 14.40 -2.74
CA TRP A 254 -14.56 14.46 -2.99
C TRP A 254 -14.02 15.73 -2.34
N ARG A 255 -12.87 15.63 -1.67
CA ARG A 255 -12.12 16.78 -1.15
C ARG A 255 -11.84 17.69 -2.34
N ARG A 256 -12.54 18.82 -2.39
CA ARG A 256 -12.35 19.83 -3.43
C ARG A 256 -11.13 20.63 -3.02
N TYR A 257 -10.00 20.35 -3.65
CA TYR A 257 -8.92 21.33 -3.66
C TYR A 257 -9.47 22.59 -4.31
N ASP A 258 -9.33 23.73 -3.64
CA ASP A 258 -9.71 25.00 -4.25
C ASP A 258 -8.71 25.34 -5.35
N LEU A 259 -9.02 24.89 -6.56
CA LEU A 259 -8.28 25.21 -7.77
C LEU A 259 -8.65 26.59 -8.31
N SER A 260 -9.45 27.40 -7.61
CA SER A 260 -9.87 28.73 -8.08
C SER A 260 -8.67 29.63 -8.39
N ARG A 261 -7.57 29.48 -7.65
CA ARG A 261 -6.30 30.17 -7.93
C ARG A 261 -5.77 29.92 -9.35
N PHE A 262 -5.89 28.68 -9.83
CA PHE A 262 -5.44 28.27 -11.16
C PHE A 262 -6.36 28.74 -12.29
N ARG A 263 -7.47 29.41 -11.96
CA ARG A 263 -8.27 30.14 -12.96
C ARG A 263 -7.59 31.42 -13.45
N LYS A 264 -6.67 31.98 -12.64
CA LYS A 264 -6.02 33.26 -12.94
C LYS A 264 -4.52 33.12 -13.16
N SER A 265 -3.86 32.16 -12.49
CA SER A 265 -2.42 31.93 -12.65
C SER A 265 -2.04 30.50 -12.26
N LEU A 266 -1.13 29.91 -13.03
CA LEU A 266 -0.44 28.65 -12.77
C LEU A 266 0.79 28.79 -11.87
N THR A 267 1.15 30.03 -11.50
CA THR A 267 2.26 30.33 -10.59
C THR A 267 1.93 29.91 -9.15
N LEU A 268 2.91 29.32 -8.45
CA LEU A 268 2.81 28.93 -7.04
C LEU A 268 3.50 29.96 -6.13
N PRO A 269 2.85 30.51 -5.09
CA PRO A 269 3.54 31.30 -4.10
C PRO A 269 4.47 30.39 -3.32
N LEU A 270 5.62 30.93 -2.93
CA LEU A 270 6.53 30.23 -2.03
C LEU A 270 5.89 30.19 -0.64
N PRO A 271 5.78 29.01 -0.02
CA PRO A 271 5.30 28.93 1.35
C PRO A 271 6.33 29.59 2.28
N ALA A 272 5.84 30.40 3.23
CA ALA A 272 6.67 30.96 4.29
C ALA A 272 6.77 29.93 5.41
N TRP A 273 7.85 29.15 5.40
CA TRP A 273 8.15 28.18 6.46
C TRP A 273 9.32 28.71 7.29
N ASP A 274 9.14 28.72 8.61
CA ASP A 274 10.12 29.31 9.53
C ASP A 274 11.42 28.50 9.62
N ASP A 275 11.41 27.25 9.17
CA ASP A 275 12.50 26.29 9.28
C ASP A 275 13.16 25.91 7.94
N VAL A 276 12.68 26.43 6.80
CA VAL A 276 13.23 26.08 5.48
C VAL A 276 13.06 27.21 4.45
N ASP A 277 14.15 27.53 3.75
CA ASP A 277 14.11 28.43 2.59
C ASP A 277 13.67 27.66 1.33
N VAL A 278 12.44 27.93 0.88
CA VAL A 278 11.93 27.36 -0.38
C VAL A 278 12.34 28.25 -1.55
N PHE A 279 13.33 27.79 -2.33
CA PHE A 279 13.86 28.55 -3.48
C PHE A 279 12.90 28.65 -4.66
N ALA A 280 12.09 27.61 -4.89
CA ALA A 280 11.16 27.57 -6.03
C ALA A 280 9.95 26.67 -5.75
N ALA A 281 8.78 27.11 -6.22
CA ALA A 281 7.60 26.30 -6.37
C ALA A 281 7.08 26.48 -7.81
N ARG A 282 7.06 25.39 -8.59
CA ARG A 282 6.71 25.44 -10.02
C ARG A 282 5.67 24.37 -10.35
N LEU A 283 4.75 24.71 -11.24
CA LEU A 283 3.78 23.77 -11.79
C LEU A 283 4.36 23.16 -13.06
N ILE A 284 4.77 21.89 -13.01
CA ILE A 284 5.44 21.20 -14.12
C ILE A 284 4.49 20.44 -15.05
N GLU A 285 3.25 20.19 -14.62
CA GLU A 285 2.24 19.49 -15.40
C GLU A 285 0.83 20.02 -15.09
N VAL A 286 0.06 20.27 -16.14
CA VAL A 286 -1.39 20.50 -16.07
C VAL A 286 -2.08 19.49 -16.98
N GLU A 287 -3.00 18.70 -16.43
CA GLU A 287 -3.83 17.78 -17.19
C GLU A 287 -5.30 18.21 -17.07
N LEU A 288 -5.93 18.46 -18.22
CA LEU A 288 -7.35 18.78 -18.33
C LEU A 288 -8.10 17.62 -19.00
N ARG A 289 -9.22 17.20 -18.41
CA ARG A 289 -10.09 16.17 -18.98
C ARG A 289 -11.27 16.82 -19.71
N LEU A 290 -11.48 16.42 -20.97
CA LEU A 290 -12.51 17.00 -21.84
C LEU A 290 -13.73 16.09 -21.90
N GLY A 291 -14.62 16.24 -20.93
CA GLY A 291 -15.94 15.57 -20.89
C GLY A 291 -15.90 14.11 -20.44
N ASN A 292 -15.02 13.27 -21.00
CA ASN A 292 -14.88 11.87 -20.59
C ASN A 292 -13.42 11.49 -20.29
N TRP A 293 -13.23 10.38 -19.56
CA TRP A 293 -11.92 9.93 -19.09
C TRP A 293 -10.92 9.60 -20.22
N ALA A 294 -11.38 9.30 -21.43
CA ALA A 294 -10.51 8.96 -22.56
C ALA A 294 -9.90 10.20 -23.23
N ARG A 295 -10.52 11.39 -23.06
CA ARG A 295 -10.08 12.63 -23.70
C ARG A 295 -9.33 13.50 -22.69
N ARG A 296 -8.01 13.59 -22.86
CA ARG A 296 -7.13 14.42 -22.03
C ARG A 296 -6.30 15.37 -22.86
N LEU A 297 -6.08 16.56 -22.31
CA LEU A 297 -5.10 17.53 -22.78
C LEU A 297 -4.10 17.72 -21.66
N ALA A 298 -2.82 17.43 -21.92
CA ALA A 298 -1.76 17.57 -20.94
C ALA A 298 -0.71 18.54 -21.46
N LEU A 299 -0.30 19.48 -20.62
CA LEU A 299 0.85 20.35 -20.83
C LEU A 299 1.89 19.99 -19.77
N ARG A 300 3.10 19.65 -20.20
CA ARG A 300 4.23 19.31 -19.34
C ARG A 300 5.43 20.18 -19.68
N VAL A 301 6.10 20.66 -18.65
CA VAL A 301 7.30 21.50 -18.74
C VAL A 301 8.34 21.03 -17.73
N THR A 302 9.57 21.49 -17.85
CA THR A 302 10.61 21.24 -16.84
C THR A 302 10.49 22.23 -15.68
N ILE A 303 11.26 22.02 -14.61
CA ILE A 303 11.25 22.93 -13.45
C ILE A 303 11.78 24.34 -13.78
N ASP A 304 12.59 24.44 -14.84
CA ASP A 304 13.21 25.69 -15.29
C ASP A 304 12.31 26.48 -16.26
N ASP A 305 11.27 25.84 -16.77
CA ASP A 305 10.33 26.42 -17.72
C ASP A 305 9.14 27.10 -17.00
N ASP A 306 8.70 28.24 -17.52
CA ASP A 306 7.43 28.85 -17.12
C ASP A 306 6.29 28.24 -17.93
N ILE A 307 5.45 27.44 -17.27
CA ILE A 307 4.29 26.79 -17.90
C ILE A 307 3.29 27.79 -18.49
N GLU A 308 3.23 29.02 -17.98
CA GLU A 308 2.37 30.07 -18.54
C GLU A 308 2.93 30.66 -19.85
N ALA A 309 4.24 30.56 -20.07
CA ALA A 309 4.93 31.07 -21.25
C ALA A 309 4.92 30.09 -22.43
N VAL A 310 4.50 28.83 -22.22
CA VAL A 310 4.44 27.83 -23.29
C VAL A 310 3.27 28.14 -24.22
N PRO A 311 3.50 28.36 -25.53
CA PRO A 311 2.44 28.68 -26.47
C PRO A 311 1.41 27.55 -26.50
N ALA A 312 0.15 27.88 -26.21
CA ALA A 312 -0.95 26.94 -26.33
C ALA A 312 -0.98 26.35 -27.76
N PRO A 313 -1.12 25.03 -27.93
CA PRO A 313 -1.25 24.44 -29.26
C PRO A 313 -2.45 25.09 -29.95
N SER A 314 -2.19 25.74 -31.08
CA SER A 314 -3.23 26.40 -31.87
C SER A 314 -4.32 25.38 -32.21
N LEU A 315 -5.50 25.54 -31.60
CA LEU A 315 -6.71 24.86 -32.06
C LEU A 315 -7.03 25.42 -33.44
N ARG A 316 -6.60 24.72 -34.49
CA ARG A 316 -7.12 24.96 -35.84
C ARG A 316 -8.62 24.72 -35.78
N ARG A 317 -9.39 25.78 -36.02
CA ARG A 317 -10.83 25.71 -36.26
C ARG A 317 -11.13 24.84 -37.47
#